data_AF-A0A3M1CWI0-F1
#
_entry.id   AF-A0A3M1CWI0-F1
#
_cell.length_a   1.000
_cell.length_b   1.000
_cell.length_c   1.000
_cell.angle_alpha   90.00
_cell.angle_beta   90.00
_cell.angle_gamma   90.00
#
_symmetry.space_group_name_H-M   'P 1'
#
loop_
_entity.id
_entity.type
_entity.pdbx_description
1 polymer ?
#
loop_
_entity_poly.entity_id
_entity_poly.type
_entity_poly.pdbx_seq_one_letter_code
_entity_poly.pdbx_strand_id
1 'polypeptide(L)'
;MALLALSVSAAAIQIKKKDHTMETPARSADSVLSEADTLFRQNDLTAAFTAYEEAYTLARAEFNRSVEVEALSQLARVELRRGNKDAGRQWLAKAGERADEVDPMGWSRYLGVKGRFEWQDNTLTAARATFEQMYEYCVANALWSRAVDAAHMVAIVAEPFEDQVRWGRRGIEMAEKAEAESWLGPLWNNLAGSYFDHGDYDSALACYQRAREYHWRFSGETGKLFADYHVGMTLR
;
A
#
# COMPACT_ATOMS: atom_id res chain seq x y z
N MET A 1 -51.89 -28.17 -72.25
CA MET A 1 -50.82 -29.09 -71.80
C MET A 1 -50.15 -28.43 -70.60
N ALA A 2 -50.18 -29.10 -69.44
CA ALA A 2 -50.11 -28.50 -68.11
C ALA A 2 -48.73 -27.95 -67.70
N LEU A 3 -48.73 -26.82 -66.98
CA LEU A 3 -47.59 -26.32 -66.21
C LEU A 3 -47.30 -27.26 -65.04
N LEU A 4 -46.08 -27.80 -64.95
CA LEU A 4 -45.56 -28.42 -63.74
C LEU A 4 -44.67 -27.42 -63.00
N ALA A 5 -45.10 -27.00 -61.82
CA ALA A 5 -44.28 -26.28 -60.85
C ALA A 5 -43.44 -27.28 -60.05
N LEU A 6 -42.12 -27.11 -60.06
CA LEU A 6 -41.20 -27.83 -59.17
C LEU A 6 -40.86 -26.93 -57.98
N SER A 7 -41.41 -27.25 -56.82
CA SER A 7 -41.03 -26.66 -55.54
C SER A 7 -39.81 -27.38 -54.97
N VAL A 8 -38.74 -26.63 -54.70
CA VAL A 8 -37.57 -27.12 -53.98
C VAL A 8 -37.73 -26.71 -52.51
N SER A 9 -37.90 -27.68 -51.61
CA SER A 9 -37.87 -27.43 -50.17
C SER A 9 -36.42 -27.50 -49.67
N ALA A 10 -35.90 -26.37 -49.20
CA ALA A 10 -34.63 -26.34 -48.47
C ALA A 10 -34.91 -26.64 -46.99
N ALA A 11 -34.48 -27.80 -46.51
CA ALA A 11 -34.49 -28.10 -45.07
C ALA A 11 -33.33 -27.35 -44.39
N ALA A 12 -33.64 -26.33 -43.59
CA ALA A 12 -32.67 -25.62 -42.78
C ALA A 12 -32.28 -26.47 -41.56
N ILE A 13 -31.02 -26.90 -41.50
CA ILE A 13 -30.42 -27.54 -40.32
C ILE A 13 -30.16 -26.45 -39.28
N GLN A 14 -30.92 -26.43 -38.19
CA GLN A 14 -30.64 -25.55 -37.05
C GLN A 14 -29.47 -26.10 -36.24
N ILE A 15 -28.32 -25.42 -36.31
CA ILE A 15 -27.19 -25.65 -35.42
C ILE A 15 -27.54 -24.99 -34.07
N LYS A 16 -27.85 -25.82 -33.06
CA LYS A 16 -27.99 -25.37 -31.66
C LYS A 16 -26.63 -24.83 -31.20
N LYS A 17 -26.50 -23.51 -31.07
CA LYS A 17 -25.39 -22.90 -30.33
C LYS A 17 -25.46 -23.39 -28.89
N LYS A 18 -24.41 -24.08 -28.46
CA LYS A 18 -24.19 -24.44 -27.06
C LYS A 18 -23.85 -23.13 -26.35
N ASP A 19 -24.77 -22.67 -25.51
CA ASP A 19 -24.57 -21.49 -24.69
C ASP A 19 -23.49 -21.83 -23.66
N HIS A 20 -22.27 -21.39 -23.90
CA HIS A 20 -21.21 -21.39 -22.90
C HIS A 20 -21.34 -20.07 -22.16
N THR A 21 -22.22 -20.03 -21.17
CA THR A 21 -22.13 -19.02 -20.11
C THR A 21 -20.77 -19.20 -19.47
N MET A 22 -19.80 -18.34 -19.82
CA MET A 22 -18.58 -18.23 -19.04
C MET A 22 -19.02 -17.70 -17.67
N GLU A 23 -19.04 -18.57 -16.67
CA GLU A 23 -19.13 -18.14 -15.28
C GLU A 23 -17.96 -17.18 -15.05
N THR A 24 -18.27 -15.94 -14.66
CA THR A 24 -17.25 -15.01 -14.20
C THR A 24 -16.44 -15.73 -13.13
N PRO A 25 -15.11 -15.88 -13.28
CA PRO A 25 -14.33 -16.62 -12.30
C PRO A 25 -14.55 -16.02 -10.92
N ALA A 26 -14.87 -16.86 -9.94
CA ALA A 26 -15.09 -16.44 -8.56
C ALA A 26 -13.88 -15.62 -8.10
N ARG A 27 -14.12 -14.45 -7.49
CA ARG A 27 -13.06 -13.59 -6.96
C ARG A 27 -12.35 -14.34 -5.83
N SER A 28 -11.03 -14.49 -5.93
CA SER A 28 -10.20 -15.08 -4.87
C SER A 28 -9.84 -14.05 -3.82
N ALA A 29 -9.46 -14.49 -2.62
CA ALA A 29 -9.00 -13.62 -1.54
C ALA A 29 -7.87 -12.67 -1.99
N ASP A 30 -6.88 -13.18 -2.75
CA ASP A 30 -5.78 -12.37 -3.31
C ASP A 30 -6.26 -11.27 -4.26
N SER A 31 -7.22 -11.59 -5.14
CA SER A 31 -7.75 -10.62 -6.10
C SER A 31 -8.51 -9.48 -5.40
N VAL A 32 -9.28 -9.80 -4.36
CA VAL A 32 -10.02 -8.82 -3.57
C VAL A 32 -9.06 -7.99 -2.70
N LEU A 33 -8.02 -8.60 -2.12
CA LEU A 33 -6.98 -7.89 -1.37
C LEU A 33 -6.30 -6.82 -2.25
N SER A 34 -5.94 -7.18 -3.49
CA SER A 34 -5.30 -6.25 -4.43
C SER A 34 -6.22 -5.08 -4.82
N GLU A 35 -7.53 -5.33 -4.96
CA GLU A 35 -8.52 -4.28 -5.19
C GLU A 35 -8.65 -3.36 -3.97
N ALA A 36 -8.73 -3.94 -2.76
CA ALA A 36 -8.80 -3.21 -1.52
C ALA A 36 -7.57 -2.30 -1.30
N ASP A 37 -6.37 -2.78 -1.64
CA ASP A 37 -5.13 -1.99 -1.65
C ASP A 37 -5.20 -0.82 -2.62
N THR A 38 -5.85 -0.99 -3.78
CA THR A 38 -6.03 0.06 -4.77
C THR A 38 -6.98 1.14 -4.26
N LEU A 39 -8.13 0.74 -3.72
CA LEU A 39 -9.11 1.66 -3.10
C LEU A 39 -8.48 2.44 -1.94
N PHE A 40 -7.68 1.75 -1.11
CA PHE A 40 -6.95 2.38 0.00
C PHE A 40 -5.96 3.45 -0.49
N ARG A 41 -5.20 3.17 -1.56
CA ARG A 41 -4.27 4.15 -2.17
C ARG A 41 -4.99 5.35 -2.77
N GLN A 42 -6.21 5.15 -3.28
CA GLN A 42 -7.09 6.22 -3.78
C GLN A 42 -7.77 7.02 -2.67
N ASN A 43 -7.49 6.68 -1.40
CA ASN A 43 -8.08 7.28 -0.21
C ASN A 43 -9.60 7.06 -0.08
N ASP A 44 -10.17 6.09 -0.81
CA ASP A 44 -11.55 5.63 -0.59
C ASP A 44 -11.56 4.63 0.56
N LEU A 45 -11.50 5.16 1.79
CA LEU A 45 -11.44 4.35 3.01
C LEU A 45 -12.71 3.52 3.22
N THR A 46 -13.85 3.94 2.66
CA THR A 46 -15.12 3.21 2.77
C THR A 46 -15.14 1.99 1.89
N ALA A 47 -14.87 2.15 0.59
CA ALA A 47 -14.78 1.01 -0.30
C ALA A 47 -13.63 0.08 0.09
N ALA A 48 -12.48 0.63 0.49
CA ALA A 48 -11.34 -0.17 0.94
C ALA A 48 -11.69 -1.03 2.15
N PHE A 49 -12.38 -0.49 3.17
CA PHE A 49 -12.79 -1.27 4.34
C PHE A 49 -13.66 -2.46 3.94
N THR A 50 -14.71 -2.23 3.14
CA THR A 50 -15.61 -3.28 2.68
C THR A 50 -14.88 -4.36 1.87
N ALA A 51 -13.96 -3.95 0.99
CA ALA A 51 -13.15 -4.89 0.22
C ALA A 51 -12.18 -5.70 1.09
N TYR A 52 -11.58 -5.11 2.14
CA TYR A 52 -10.76 -5.89 3.08
C TYR A 52 -11.58 -6.87 3.93
N GLU A 53 -12.83 -6.54 4.30
CA GLU A 53 -13.72 -7.49 4.99
C GLU A 53 -14.07 -8.68 4.09
N GLU A 54 -14.33 -8.42 2.81
CA GLU A 54 -14.54 -9.47 1.81
C GLU A 54 -13.28 -10.33 1.64
N ALA A 55 -12.10 -9.71 1.47
CA ALA A 55 -10.83 -10.41 1.36
C ALA A 55 -10.54 -11.28 2.59
N TYR A 56 -10.81 -10.78 3.80
CA TYR A 56 -10.69 -11.55 5.04
C TYR A 56 -11.63 -12.77 5.04
N THR A 57 -12.90 -12.58 4.65
CA THR A 57 -13.89 -13.66 4.62
C THR A 57 -13.49 -14.76 3.63
N LEU A 58 -13.06 -14.37 2.43
CA LEU A 58 -12.56 -15.29 1.41
C LEU A 58 -11.29 -16.01 1.87
N ALA A 59 -10.33 -15.29 2.46
CA ALA A 59 -9.09 -15.88 2.96
C ALA A 59 -9.35 -16.97 4.02
N ARG A 60 -10.35 -16.78 4.89
CA ARG A 60 -10.78 -17.80 5.86
C ARG A 60 -11.39 -19.03 5.17
N ALA A 61 -12.20 -18.84 4.14
CA ALA A 61 -12.82 -19.93 3.39
C ALA A 61 -11.79 -20.71 2.55
N GLU A 62 -10.77 -20.01 2.06
CA GLU A 62 -9.67 -20.55 1.26
C GLU A 62 -8.52 -21.10 2.11
N PHE A 63 -8.56 -20.94 3.44
CA PHE A 63 -7.46 -21.24 4.36
C PHE A 63 -6.15 -20.50 4.02
N ASN A 64 -6.24 -19.32 3.39
CA ASN A 64 -5.11 -18.48 3.03
C ASN A 64 -4.72 -17.57 4.21
N ARG A 65 -3.88 -18.09 5.12
CA ARG A 65 -3.43 -17.38 6.33
C ARG A 65 -2.71 -16.06 6.01
N SER A 66 -1.92 -16.02 4.95
CA SER A 66 -1.19 -14.81 4.57
C SER A 66 -2.15 -13.66 4.23
N VAL A 67 -3.11 -13.90 3.34
CA VAL A 67 -4.12 -12.88 2.97
C VAL A 67 -5.03 -12.54 4.15
N GLU A 68 -5.37 -13.52 5.00
CA GLU A 68 -6.12 -13.27 6.24
C GLU A 68 -5.42 -12.21 7.11
N VAL A 69 -4.11 -12.38 7.35
CA VAL A 69 -3.31 -11.45 8.16
C VAL A 69 -3.19 -10.08 7.48
N GLU A 70 -3.00 -10.05 6.16
CA GLU A 70 -2.91 -8.79 5.41
C GLU A 70 -4.22 -7.99 5.47
N ALA A 71 -5.35 -8.65 5.24
CA ALA A 71 -6.66 -8.04 5.29
C ALA A 71 -6.99 -7.51 6.71
N LEU A 72 -6.76 -8.32 7.75
CA LEU A 72 -6.98 -7.89 9.15
C LEU A 72 -6.09 -6.70 9.52
N SER A 73 -4.82 -6.71 9.11
CA SER A 73 -3.90 -5.60 9.34
C SER A 73 -4.39 -4.33 8.63
N GLN A 74 -4.87 -4.43 7.39
CA GLN A 74 -5.33 -3.27 6.64
C GLN A 74 -6.69 -2.75 7.13
N LEU A 75 -7.59 -3.61 7.63
CA LEU A 75 -8.79 -3.17 8.37
C LEU A 75 -8.41 -2.30 9.58
N ALA A 76 -7.41 -2.74 10.36
CA ALA A 76 -6.88 -1.94 11.46
C ALA A 76 -6.31 -0.60 10.98
N ARG A 77 -5.58 -0.60 9.85
CA ARG A 77 -5.00 0.60 9.25
C ARG A 77 -6.06 1.58 8.73
N VAL A 78 -7.15 1.08 8.14
CA VAL A 78 -8.28 1.91 7.69
C VAL A 78 -8.95 2.58 8.88
N GLU A 79 -9.24 1.84 9.95
CA GLU A 79 -9.83 2.41 11.16
C GLU A 79 -8.91 3.46 11.81
N LEU A 80 -7.59 3.20 11.84
CA LEU A 80 -6.63 4.19 12.30
C LEU A 80 -6.68 5.47 11.45
N ARG A 81 -6.77 5.35 10.12
CA ARG A 81 -6.89 6.50 9.20
C ARG A 81 -8.22 7.26 9.35
N ARG A 82 -9.29 6.60 9.80
CA ARG A 82 -10.58 7.20 10.13
C ARG A 82 -10.60 7.88 11.51
N GLY A 83 -9.57 7.69 12.33
CA GLY A 83 -9.52 8.15 13.72
C GLY A 83 -10.19 7.19 14.71
N ASN A 84 -10.69 6.04 14.26
CA ASN A 84 -11.38 5.04 15.07
C ASN A 84 -10.38 4.06 15.71
N LYS A 85 -9.46 4.59 16.52
CA LYS A 85 -8.31 3.84 17.03
C LYS A 85 -8.69 2.57 17.78
N ASP A 86 -9.73 2.59 18.61
CA ASP A 86 -10.15 1.43 19.41
C ASP A 86 -10.71 0.29 18.55
N ALA A 87 -11.51 0.62 17.52
CA ALA A 87 -11.96 -0.38 16.55
C ALA A 87 -10.77 -0.97 15.79
N GLY A 88 -9.83 -0.11 15.39
CA GLY A 88 -8.60 -0.54 14.74
C GLY A 88 -7.74 -1.49 15.59
N ARG A 89 -7.67 -1.28 16.91
CA ARG A 89 -6.95 -2.20 17.82
C ARG A 89 -7.57 -3.60 17.86
N GLN A 90 -8.90 -3.71 17.76
CA GLN A 90 -9.56 -5.02 17.73
C GLN A 90 -9.16 -5.80 16.47
N TRP A 91 -9.06 -5.12 15.32
CA TRP A 91 -8.55 -5.73 14.09
C TRP A 91 -7.07 -6.09 14.16
N LEU A 92 -6.25 -5.20 14.73
CA LEU A 92 -4.81 -5.44 14.90
C LEU A 92 -4.54 -6.63 15.83
N ALA A 93 -5.34 -6.80 16.89
CA ALA A 93 -5.26 -7.94 17.79
C ALA A 93 -5.54 -9.25 17.04
N LYS A 94 -6.64 -9.30 16.26
CA LYS A 94 -6.95 -10.46 15.40
C LYS A 94 -5.83 -10.75 14.41
N ALA A 95 -5.24 -9.73 13.79
CA ALA A 95 -4.10 -9.91 12.91
C ALA A 95 -2.91 -10.54 13.66
N GLY A 96 -2.59 -10.06 14.86
CA GLY A 96 -1.51 -10.56 15.70
C GLY A 96 -1.69 -12.00 16.17
N GLU A 97 -2.93 -12.45 16.43
CA GLU A 97 -3.24 -13.86 16.73
C GLU A 97 -2.96 -14.82 15.57
N ARG A 98 -2.93 -14.27 14.34
CA ARG A 98 -2.80 -15.04 13.10
C ARG A 98 -1.44 -14.83 12.44
N ALA A 99 -0.74 -13.73 12.72
CA ALA A 99 0.55 -13.41 12.09
C ALA A 99 1.63 -14.45 12.44
N ASP A 100 2.49 -14.76 11.48
CA ASP A 100 3.58 -15.73 11.60
C ASP A 100 4.76 -15.30 10.75
N GLU A 101 5.96 -15.37 11.28
CA GLU A 101 7.17 -14.95 10.56
C GLU A 101 7.52 -15.89 9.40
N VAL A 102 6.89 -17.07 9.29
CA VAL A 102 7.03 -17.95 8.12
C VAL A 102 6.26 -17.47 6.90
N ASP A 103 5.33 -16.51 7.07
CA ASP A 103 4.49 -15.93 6.01
C ASP A 103 4.93 -14.48 5.73
N PRO A 104 5.84 -14.22 4.77
CA PRO A 104 6.48 -12.91 4.66
C PRO A 104 5.54 -11.75 4.35
N MET A 105 4.50 -12.03 3.58
CA MET A 105 3.51 -11.04 3.19
C MET A 105 2.56 -10.71 4.34
N GLY A 106 2.05 -11.69 5.08
CA GLY A 106 1.25 -11.44 6.28
C GLY A 106 2.06 -10.72 7.37
N TRP A 107 3.23 -11.26 7.73
CA TRP A 107 4.07 -10.77 8.83
C TRP A 107 4.50 -9.31 8.64
N SER A 108 5.07 -8.98 7.48
CA SER A 108 5.55 -7.62 7.23
C SER A 108 4.41 -6.59 7.15
N ARG A 109 3.20 -6.98 6.72
CA ARG A 109 2.03 -6.10 6.75
C ARG A 109 1.61 -5.82 8.19
N TYR A 110 1.55 -6.87 9.01
CA TYR A 110 1.23 -6.77 10.43
C TYR A 110 2.20 -5.83 11.16
N LEU A 111 3.51 -6.03 11.00
CA LEU A 111 4.53 -5.16 11.60
C LEU A 111 4.34 -3.69 11.19
N GLY A 112 4.12 -3.44 9.90
CA GLY A 112 3.93 -2.08 9.39
C GLY A 112 2.71 -1.37 9.97
N VAL A 113 1.63 -2.09 10.27
CA VAL A 113 0.44 -1.51 10.91
C VAL A 113 0.63 -1.39 12.42
N LYS A 114 1.21 -2.41 13.08
CA LYS A 114 1.54 -2.38 14.51
C LYS A 114 2.40 -1.16 14.85
N GLY A 115 3.48 -0.93 14.11
CA GLY A 115 4.35 0.23 14.31
C GLY A 115 3.62 1.56 14.12
N ARG A 116 2.62 1.64 13.24
CA ARG A 116 1.80 2.85 13.07
C ARG A 116 0.86 3.09 14.25
N PHE A 117 0.34 2.05 14.89
CA PHE A 117 -0.40 2.21 16.15
C PHE A 117 0.51 2.70 17.27
N GLU A 118 1.70 2.12 17.41
CA GLU A 118 2.72 2.55 18.38
C GLU A 118 3.13 4.01 18.15
N TRP A 119 3.37 4.40 16.89
CA TRP A 119 3.64 5.79 16.52
C TRP A 119 2.49 6.73 16.92
N GLN A 120 1.25 6.36 16.61
CA GLN A 120 0.07 7.16 16.97
C GLN A 120 -0.22 7.14 18.48
N ASP A 121 0.34 6.20 19.24
CA ASP A 121 0.35 6.15 20.71
C ASP A 121 1.47 7.00 21.32
N ASN A 122 2.30 7.63 20.48
CA ASN A 122 3.50 8.35 20.89
C ASN A 122 4.53 7.46 21.64
N THR A 123 4.49 6.14 21.41
CA THR A 123 5.46 5.18 21.96
C THR A 123 6.62 5.01 20.97
N LEU A 124 7.33 6.10 20.69
CA LEU A 124 8.29 6.21 19.57
C LEU A 124 9.40 5.15 19.61
N THR A 125 9.93 4.81 20.79
CA THR A 125 10.95 3.75 20.93
C THR A 125 10.41 2.38 20.48
N ALA A 126 9.16 2.06 20.80
CA ALA A 126 8.53 0.81 20.39
C ALA A 126 8.24 0.81 18.88
N ALA A 127 7.67 1.92 18.38
CA ALA A 127 7.40 2.11 16.96
C ALA A 127 8.69 1.94 16.14
N ARG A 128 9.78 2.58 16.58
CA ARG A 128 11.11 2.46 15.96
C ARG A 128 11.55 1.01 15.89
N ALA A 129 11.54 0.30 17.03
CA ALA A 129 11.96 -1.10 17.07
C ALA A 129 11.11 -1.99 16.13
N THR A 130 9.79 -1.78 16.10
CA THR A 130 8.89 -2.52 15.19
C THR A 130 9.20 -2.22 13.72
N PHE A 131 9.47 -0.96 13.34
CA PHE A 131 9.81 -0.62 11.96
C PHE A 131 11.22 -1.07 11.55
N GLU A 132 12.20 -1.04 12.45
CA GLU A 132 13.53 -1.60 12.21
C GLU A 132 13.44 -3.12 11.99
N GLN A 133 12.64 -3.83 12.81
CA GLN A 133 12.34 -5.25 12.61
C GLN A 133 11.68 -5.50 11.24
N MET A 134 10.68 -4.68 10.87
CA MET A 134 10.03 -4.78 9.56
C MET A 134 11.03 -4.58 8.43
N TYR A 135 11.93 -3.60 8.55
CA TYR A 135 12.94 -3.28 7.56
C TYR A 135 13.86 -4.48 7.31
N GLU A 136 14.49 -5.00 8.38
CA GLU A 136 15.41 -6.13 8.30
C GLU A 136 14.72 -7.37 7.72
N TYR A 137 13.50 -7.65 8.19
CA TYR A 137 12.70 -8.77 7.71
C TYR A 137 12.36 -8.64 6.21
N CYS A 138 11.96 -7.44 5.77
CA CYS A 138 11.63 -7.20 4.36
C CYS A 138 12.87 -7.29 3.46
N VAL A 139 14.03 -6.80 3.91
CA VAL A 139 15.29 -6.95 3.18
C VAL A 139 15.66 -8.43 3.04
N ALA A 140 15.56 -9.21 4.12
CA ALA A 140 15.88 -10.64 4.10
C ALA A 140 14.97 -11.46 3.18
N ASN A 141 13.72 -11.01 2.99
CA ASN A 141 12.72 -11.66 2.14
C ASN A 141 12.51 -10.98 0.78
N ALA A 142 13.40 -10.06 0.37
CA ALA A 142 13.31 -9.33 -0.90
C ALA A 142 11.99 -8.56 -1.12
N LEU A 143 11.33 -8.11 -0.04
CA LEU A 143 10.10 -7.31 -0.07
C LEU A 143 10.43 -5.81 -0.19
N TRP A 144 11.08 -5.42 -1.28
CA TRP A 144 11.74 -4.12 -1.42
C TRP A 144 10.84 -2.91 -1.17
N SER A 145 9.63 -2.88 -1.74
CA SER A 145 8.71 -1.76 -1.50
C SER A 145 8.30 -1.62 -0.03
N ARG A 146 8.23 -2.73 0.73
CA ARG A 146 7.92 -2.70 2.16
C ARG A 146 9.14 -2.33 2.99
N ALA A 147 10.33 -2.74 2.57
CA ALA A 147 11.57 -2.28 3.19
C ALA A 147 11.73 -0.75 3.04
N VAL A 148 11.38 -0.19 1.89
CA VAL A 148 11.36 1.27 1.68
C VAL A 148 10.36 1.96 2.62
N ASP A 149 9.12 1.45 2.72
CA ASP A 149 8.12 1.96 3.69
C ASP A 149 8.64 1.85 5.14
N ALA A 150 9.27 0.74 5.50
CA ALA A 150 9.83 0.56 6.83
C ALA A 150 10.94 1.57 7.14
N ALA A 151 11.92 1.75 6.25
CA ALA A 151 12.98 2.74 6.41
C ALA A 151 12.43 4.18 6.52
N HIS A 152 11.43 4.50 5.70
CA HIS A 152 10.70 5.75 5.76
C HIS A 152 10.06 5.97 7.13
N MET A 153 9.40 4.95 7.66
CA MET A 153 8.76 5.03 8.97
C MET A 153 9.76 5.11 10.11
N VAL A 154 10.91 4.41 10.05
CA VAL A 154 11.98 4.59 11.04
C VAL A 154 12.47 6.03 11.03
N ALA A 155 12.69 6.63 9.86
CA ALA A 155 13.14 8.03 9.77
C ALA A 155 12.18 9.02 10.44
N ILE A 156 10.86 8.78 10.35
CA ILE A 156 9.83 9.63 10.98
C ILE A 156 9.87 9.55 12.50
N VAL A 157 10.04 8.35 13.07
CA VAL A 157 9.96 8.13 14.53
C VAL A 157 11.33 8.15 15.22
N ALA A 158 12.41 8.27 14.45
CA ALA A 158 13.76 8.24 14.98
C ALA A 158 14.11 9.54 15.72
N GLU A 159 14.83 9.36 16.81
CA GLU A 159 15.60 10.40 17.47
C GLU A 159 16.98 9.80 17.81
N PRO A 160 18.07 10.60 17.74
CA PRO A 160 18.14 12.03 17.42
C PRO A 160 18.06 12.34 15.91
N PHE A 161 18.18 13.62 15.52
CA PHE A 161 18.11 14.10 14.13
C PHE A 161 19.03 13.33 13.17
N GLU A 162 20.23 12.97 13.62
CA GLU A 162 21.21 12.20 12.83
C GLU A 162 20.65 10.84 12.40
N ASP A 163 19.81 10.23 13.24
CA ASP A 163 19.15 8.96 12.93
C ASP A 163 18.03 9.15 11.90
N GLN A 164 17.29 10.27 11.96
CA GLN A 164 16.29 10.62 10.94
C GLN A 164 16.96 10.77 9.57
N VAL A 165 18.07 11.51 9.51
CA VAL A 165 18.84 11.71 8.26
C VAL A 165 19.41 10.38 7.77
N ARG A 166 20.01 9.57 8.65
CA ARG A 166 20.57 8.27 8.27
C ARG A 166 19.52 7.34 7.67
N TRP A 167 18.37 7.22 8.32
CA TRP A 167 17.28 6.36 7.84
C TRP A 167 16.58 6.93 6.60
N GLY A 168 16.41 8.26 6.52
CA GLY A 168 15.90 8.92 5.33
C GLY A 168 16.75 8.65 4.09
N ARG A 169 18.08 8.82 4.20
CA ARG A 169 19.03 8.49 3.12
C ARG A 169 18.99 7.01 2.75
N ARG A 170 18.92 6.11 3.74
CA ARG A 170 18.80 4.66 3.52
C ARG A 170 17.54 4.30 2.73
N GLY A 171 16.40 4.91 3.06
CA GLY A 171 15.15 4.74 2.32
C GLY A 171 15.28 5.18 0.87
N ILE A 172 15.90 6.33 0.62
CA ILE A 172 16.15 6.86 -0.74
C ILE A 172 17.04 5.90 -1.54
N GLU A 173 18.20 5.51 -0.99
CA GLU A 173 19.13 4.60 -1.67
C GLU A 173 18.46 3.27 -2.03
N MET A 174 17.60 2.75 -1.14
CA MET A 174 16.85 1.54 -1.42
C MET A 174 15.80 1.72 -2.50
N ALA A 175 15.06 2.83 -2.48
CA ALA A 175 14.07 3.11 -3.52
C ALA A 175 14.73 3.28 -4.89
N GLU A 176 15.92 3.88 -4.96
CA GLU A 176 16.72 3.97 -6.19
C GLU A 176 17.16 2.58 -6.68
N LYS A 177 17.70 1.74 -5.78
CA LYS A 177 18.14 0.37 -6.12
C LYS A 177 16.99 -0.54 -6.55
N ALA A 178 15.80 -0.33 -5.99
CA ALA A 178 14.61 -1.12 -6.29
C ALA A 178 13.81 -0.58 -7.48
N GLU A 179 14.29 0.49 -8.15
CA GLU A 179 13.58 1.17 -9.24
C GLU A 179 12.13 1.52 -8.83
N ALA A 180 11.98 2.07 -7.62
CA ALA A 180 10.70 2.41 -7.02
C ALA A 180 10.49 3.93 -6.99
N GLU A 181 10.51 4.59 -8.14
CA GLU A 181 10.61 6.06 -8.21
C GLU A 181 9.40 6.80 -7.63
N SER A 182 8.25 6.13 -7.55
CA SER A 182 7.06 6.67 -6.88
C SER A 182 7.28 6.95 -5.39
N TRP A 183 8.25 6.30 -4.75
CA TRP A 183 8.65 6.55 -3.37
C TRP A 183 9.60 7.74 -3.21
N LEU A 184 10.34 8.10 -4.24
CA LEU A 184 11.42 9.09 -4.11
C LEU A 184 10.90 10.49 -3.77
N GLY A 185 9.74 10.89 -4.33
CA GLY A 185 9.08 12.15 -3.95
C GLY A 185 8.81 12.24 -2.44
N PRO A 186 7.98 11.34 -1.88
CA PRO A 186 7.71 11.28 -0.45
C PRO A 186 8.97 11.16 0.42
N LEU A 187 9.96 10.35 0.03
CA LEU A 187 11.19 10.15 0.81
C LEU A 187 12.03 11.43 0.90
N TRP A 188 12.29 12.08 -0.24
CA TRP A 188 13.00 13.36 -0.28
C TRP A 188 12.24 14.44 0.49
N ASN A 189 10.91 14.45 0.40
CA ASN A 189 10.08 15.42 1.11
C ASN A 189 10.19 15.27 2.62
N ASN A 190 10.24 14.04 3.14
CA ASN A 190 10.38 13.81 4.58
C ASN A 190 11.80 14.10 5.08
N LEU A 191 12.82 13.75 4.32
CA LEU A 191 14.20 14.13 4.66
C LEU A 191 14.36 15.66 4.70
N ALA A 192 13.74 16.37 3.76
CA ALA A 192 13.68 17.82 3.77
C ALA A 192 12.99 18.38 5.03
N GLY A 193 11.88 17.76 5.44
CA GLY A 193 11.19 18.08 6.69
C GLY A 193 12.10 17.97 7.91
N SER A 194 12.85 16.87 8.05
CA SER A 194 13.83 16.71 9.13
C SER A 194 14.88 17.83 9.15
N TYR A 195 15.45 18.20 7.99
CA TYR A 195 16.40 19.32 7.92
C TYR A 195 15.75 20.66 8.27
N PHE A 196 14.51 20.88 7.80
CA PHE A 196 13.76 22.10 8.06
C PHE A 196 13.49 22.28 9.56
N ASP A 197 13.04 21.23 10.24
CA ASP A 197 12.77 21.22 11.68
C ASP A 197 14.05 21.41 12.50
N HIS A 198 15.19 20.92 12.00
CA HIS A 198 16.51 21.16 12.60
C HIS A 198 17.04 22.58 12.36
N GLY A 199 16.44 23.35 11.45
CA GLY A 199 16.86 24.70 11.08
C GLY A 199 17.96 24.76 10.01
N ASP A 200 18.29 23.64 9.37
CA ASP A 200 19.18 23.59 8.21
C ASP A 200 18.37 23.77 6.91
N TYR A 201 17.98 25.03 6.67
CA TYR A 201 17.11 25.39 5.55
C TYR A 201 17.77 25.21 4.18
N ASP A 202 19.10 25.27 4.10
CA ASP A 202 19.83 25.07 2.84
C ASP A 202 19.73 23.59 2.42
N SER A 203 19.99 22.66 3.35
CA SER A 203 19.80 21.23 3.10
C SER A 203 18.32 20.87 2.87
N ALA A 204 17.40 21.51 3.61
CA ALA A 204 15.96 21.32 3.41
C ALA A 204 15.53 21.74 2.01
N LEU A 205 15.95 22.91 1.54
CA LEU A 205 15.61 23.41 0.20
C LEU A 205 16.13 22.47 -0.89
N ALA A 206 17.38 22.01 -0.79
CA ALA A 206 17.94 21.06 -1.74
C ALA A 206 17.13 19.75 -1.80
N CYS A 207 16.71 19.23 -0.63
CA CYS A 207 15.88 18.03 -0.56
C CYS A 207 14.47 18.27 -1.12
N TYR A 208 13.82 19.41 -0.82
CA TYR A 208 12.50 19.74 -1.36
C TYR A 208 12.53 19.93 -2.88
N GLN A 209 13.60 20.49 -3.44
CA GLN A 209 13.78 20.57 -4.89
C GLN A 209 13.85 19.18 -5.54
N ARG A 210 14.57 18.23 -4.92
CA ARG A 210 14.57 16.82 -5.36
C ARG A 210 13.20 16.18 -5.24
N ALA A 211 12.52 16.36 -4.10
CA ALA A 211 11.16 15.87 -3.90
C ALA A 211 10.20 16.35 -5.00
N ARG A 212 10.32 17.64 -5.34
CA ARG A 212 9.55 18.28 -6.41
C ARG A 212 9.79 17.64 -7.77
N GLU A 213 11.03 17.36 -8.16
CA GLU A 213 11.34 16.67 -9.42
C GLU A 213 10.59 15.33 -9.54
N TYR A 214 10.56 14.54 -8.47
CA TYR A 214 9.87 13.25 -8.44
C TYR A 214 8.35 13.40 -8.39
N HIS A 215 7.80 14.32 -7.57
CA HIS A 215 6.36 14.56 -7.54
C HIS A 215 5.80 15.02 -8.90
N TRP A 216 6.54 15.83 -9.64
CA TRP A 216 6.15 16.26 -10.98
C TRP A 216 6.08 15.12 -12.00
N ARG A 217 6.89 14.07 -11.82
CA ARG A 217 6.93 12.89 -12.71
C ARG A 217 5.93 11.81 -12.31
N PHE A 218 5.72 11.60 -11.01
CA PHE A 218 5.09 10.37 -10.50
C PHE A 218 3.86 10.62 -9.59
N SER A 219 3.50 11.87 -9.31
CA SER A 219 2.35 12.20 -8.46
C SER A 219 1.26 12.96 -9.21
N GLY A 220 0.04 12.93 -8.65
CA GLY A 220 -1.07 13.77 -9.12
C GLY A 220 -0.89 15.25 -8.76
N GLU A 221 -1.79 16.08 -9.25
CA GLU A 221 -1.74 17.55 -9.10
C GLU A 221 -1.58 18.02 -7.66
N THR A 222 -2.27 17.36 -6.72
CA THR A 222 -2.13 17.66 -5.29
C THR A 222 -0.69 17.47 -4.79
N GLY A 223 0.00 16.40 -5.21
CA GLY A 223 1.39 16.17 -4.82
C GLY A 223 2.35 17.21 -5.40
N LYS A 224 2.09 17.67 -6.63
CA LYS A 224 2.87 18.75 -7.28
C LYS A 224 2.70 20.07 -6.53
N LEU A 225 1.46 20.41 -6.16
CA LEU A 225 1.16 21.62 -5.41
C LEU A 225 1.86 21.63 -4.04
N PHE A 226 1.82 20.51 -3.31
CA PHE A 226 2.53 20.39 -2.03
C PHE A 226 4.04 20.57 -2.19
N ALA A 227 4.64 19.99 -3.24
CA ALA A 227 6.07 20.14 -3.49
C ALA A 227 6.45 21.59 -3.82
N ASP A 228 5.66 22.29 -4.64
CA ASP A 228 5.87 23.71 -4.94
C ASP A 228 5.73 24.58 -3.67
N TYR A 229 4.74 24.28 -2.83
CA TYR A 229 4.56 24.94 -1.53
C TYR A 229 5.76 24.76 -0.61
N HIS A 230 6.28 23.53 -0.44
CA HIS A 230 7.44 23.28 0.43
C HIS A 230 8.71 23.99 -0.04
N VAL A 231 8.94 24.05 -1.36
CA VAL A 231 10.04 24.86 -1.92
C VAL A 231 9.81 26.33 -1.59
N GLY A 232 8.61 26.85 -1.86
CA GLY A 232 8.26 28.25 -1.62
C GLY A 232 8.41 28.68 -0.16
N MET A 233 7.93 27.88 0.80
CA MET A 233 8.04 28.21 2.23
C MET A 233 9.47 28.15 2.77
N THR A 234 10.38 27.47 2.07
CA THR A 234 11.78 27.36 2.48
C THR A 234 12.63 28.50 1.89
N LEU A 235 12.18 29.09 0.78
CA LEU A 235 12.72 30.33 0.21
C LEU A 235 12.28 31.50 1.09
N ARG A 236 13.16 31.92 2.01
CA ARG A 236 12.96 33.04 2.92
C ARG A 236 12.82 34.39 2.20
#